data_AF-A0A0C9YT91-F1
#
_entry.id   AF-A0A0C9YT91-F1
#
_cell.length_a   1.000
_cell.length_b   1.000
_cell.length_c   1.000
_cell.angle_alpha   90.00
_cell.angle_beta   90.00
_cell.angle_gamma   90.00
#
_symmetry.space_group_name_H-M   'P 1'
#
loop_
_entity.id
_entity.type
_entity.pdbx_description
1 polymer ?
#
loop_
_entity_poly.entity_id
_entity_poly.type
_entity_poly.pdbx_seq_one_letter_code
_entity_poly.pdbx_strand_id
1 'polypeptide(L)'
;MATSAAHPSQLTIGIAFTSTAIYMREVYRALTTFSAQIPQEYFVVPPTAARPVTPPNLATLNSSNLPQQILTAYTLLSPASKASLDVLIDKECTASSLSHWSNIPRALPFISTKMHRWSLPISNLIDDFFDSAFHVRLSLFSYESLDKLQNQPLAVQTVKVHHKDQSVYILDVSQFPLETGMRPLDWHSAWERFLEWIGRRQGLIQRRMWACHFRFLARKDHFVDNFPAILRFDIKICHLHSAATPDPSSDNSSSRSQRFNPYDRKARRDDPDDSSRNNQHPSPTCLICLRAGHKFSACTEEVTQKGQQTFLKPRDGKLV
;
A
#
# COMPACT_ATOMS: atom_id res chain seq x y z
N MET A 1 -37.44 -26.09 -6.12
CA MET A 1 -36.94 -24.72 -6.36
C MET A 1 -36.02 -24.35 -5.21
N ALA A 2 -34.70 -24.44 -5.42
CA ALA A 2 -33.69 -24.07 -4.43
C ALA A 2 -33.07 -22.75 -4.87
N THR A 3 -33.27 -21.70 -4.09
CA THR A 3 -32.67 -20.38 -4.30
C THR A 3 -31.28 -20.36 -3.68
N SER A 4 -30.26 -20.33 -4.55
CA SER A 4 -28.85 -20.19 -4.19
C SER A 4 -28.58 -18.76 -3.70
N ALA A 5 -28.27 -18.61 -2.41
CA ALA A 5 -27.83 -17.34 -1.83
C ALA A 5 -26.39 -17.02 -2.29
N ALA A 6 -26.20 -15.86 -2.92
CA ALA A 6 -24.88 -15.37 -3.33
C ALA A 6 -24.11 -14.82 -2.12
N HIS A 7 -22.85 -15.26 -1.96
CA HIS A 7 -21.96 -14.89 -0.88
C HIS A 7 -21.45 -13.43 -1.00
N PRO A 8 -21.54 -12.60 0.07
CA PRO A 8 -21.06 -11.21 0.09
C PRO A 8 -19.53 -11.02 0.17
N SER A 9 -18.72 -12.06 0.03
CA SER A 9 -17.26 -12.02 0.27
C SER A 9 -16.41 -11.44 -0.86
N GLN A 10 -16.94 -11.25 -2.07
CA GLN A 10 -16.13 -10.80 -3.21
C GLN A 10 -16.00 -9.28 -3.36
N LEU A 11 -16.95 -8.50 -2.83
CA LEU A 11 -16.93 -7.04 -3.00
C LEU A 11 -15.89 -6.35 -2.09
N THR A 12 -15.69 -6.86 -0.87
CA THR A 12 -14.73 -6.33 0.11
C THR A 12 -13.27 -6.55 -0.32
N ILE A 13 -13.00 -7.61 -1.07
CA ILE A 13 -11.66 -7.92 -1.58
C ILE A 13 -11.23 -6.87 -2.62
N GLY A 14 -12.13 -6.45 -3.52
CA GLY A 14 -11.80 -5.49 -4.59
C GLY A 14 -11.34 -4.11 -4.11
N ILE A 15 -11.91 -3.61 -3.00
CA ILE A 15 -11.62 -2.27 -2.46
C ILE A 15 -10.25 -2.22 -1.74
N ALA A 16 -9.86 -3.31 -1.08
CA ALA A 16 -8.54 -3.40 -0.43
C ALA A 16 -7.38 -3.40 -1.45
N PHE A 17 -7.57 -4.01 -2.62
CA PHE A 17 -6.54 -4.09 -3.66
C PHE A 17 -6.26 -2.76 -4.37
N THR A 18 -7.28 -1.96 -4.65
CA THR A 18 -7.09 -0.65 -5.31
C THR A 18 -6.38 0.35 -4.40
N SER A 19 -6.71 0.36 -3.10
CA SER A 19 -6.03 1.20 -2.11
C SER A 19 -4.54 0.83 -1.98
N THR A 20 -4.23 -0.46 -1.90
CA THR A 20 -2.84 -0.98 -1.81
C THR A 20 -2.01 -0.63 -3.04
N ALA A 21 -2.60 -0.68 -4.23
CA ALA A 21 -1.94 -0.35 -5.48
C ALA A 21 -1.66 1.14 -5.64
N ILE A 22 -2.61 1.98 -5.25
CA ILE A 22 -2.45 3.43 -5.23
C ILE A 22 -1.39 3.81 -4.19
N TYR A 23 -1.41 3.18 -3.01
CA TYR A 23 -0.40 3.37 -1.99
C TYR A 23 1.00 2.98 -2.49
N MET A 24 1.17 1.79 -3.07
CA MET A 24 2.45 1.40 -3.66
C MET A 24 2.89 2.40 -4.74
N ARG A 25 1.98 2.83 -5.62
CA ARG A 25 2.28 3.84 -6.65
C ARG A 25 2.74 5.17 -6.05
N GLU A 26 2.06 5.67 -5.03
CA GLU A 26 2.41 6.94 -4.39
C GLU A 26 3.65 6.84 -3.51
N VAL A 27 3.89 5.68 -2.87
CA VAL A 27 5.15 5.37 -2.18
C VAL A 27 6.29 5.36 -3.20
N TYR A 28 6.16 4.62 -4.30
CA TYR A 28 7.17 4.62 -5.37
C TYR A 28 7.39 6.02 -5.97
N ARG A 29 6.32 6.81 -6.14
CA ARG A 29 6.42 8.19 -6.64
C ARG A 29 7.15 9.10 -5.66
N ALA A 30 6.76 9.11 -4.39
CA ALA A 30 7.41 9.89 -3.34
C ALA A 30 8.88 9.51 -3.18
N LEU A 31 9.20 8.22 -3.34
CA LEU A 31 10.56 7.70 -3.28
C LEU A 31 11.43 8.15 -4.45
N THR A 32 10.87 8.21 -5.67
CA THR A 32 11.59 8.78 -6.82
C THR A 32 11.86 10.28 -6.65
N THR A 33 10.93 11.02 -6.05
CA THR A 33 11.11 12.44 -5.77
C THR A 33 12.15 12.68 -4.66
N PHE A 34 12.13 11.89 -3.59
CA PHE A 34 13.09 11.99 -2.50
C PHE A 34 14.51 11.67 -2.95
N SER A 35 14.69 10.64 -3.78
CA SER A 35 16.00 10.30 -4.36
C SER A 35 16.56 11.42 -5.25
N ALA A 36 15.70 12.25 -5.85
CA ALA A 36 16.11 13.38 -6.69
C ALA A 36 16.45 14.65 -5.88
N GLN A 37 16.14 14.68 -4.58
CA GLN A 37 16.35 15.84 -3.69
C GLN A 37 17.60 15.72 -2.81
N ILE A 38 18.33 14.59 -2.87
CA ILE A 38 19.61 14.44 -2.19
C ILE A 38 20.66 15.22 -3.00
N PRO A 39 21.29 16.28 -2.46
CA PRO A 39 22.30 17.03 -3.20
C PRO A 39 23.45 16.12 -3.63
N GLN A 40 23.70 16.01 -4.93
CA GLN A 40 24.91 15.40 -5.49
C GLN A 40 26.09 16.38 -5.42
N GLU A 41 26.39 16.89 -4.22
CA GLU A 41 27.74 17.41 -3.99
C GLU A 41 28.64 16.19 -3.76
N TYR A 42 29.84 16.18 -4.33
CA TYR A 42 30.82 15.07 -4.35
C TYR A 42 30.67 14.00 -5.46
N PHE A 43 30.72 14.41 -6.73
CA PHE A 43 31.29 13.56 -7.79
C PHE A 43 32.35 14.33 -8.59
N VAL A 44 33.60 13.88 -8.50
CA VAL A 44 34.72 14.36 -9.33
C VAL A 44 34.64 13.64 -10.68
N VAL A 45 34.54 14.41 -11.76
CA VAL A 45 34.46 13.91 -13.14
C VAL A 45 35.85 13.66 -13.71
N PRO A 46 36.17 12.46 -14.25
CA PRO A 46 37.32 12.27 -15.15
C PRO A 46 36.91 12.40 -16.63
N PRO A 47 37.84 12.74 -17.54
CA PRO A 47 37.51 13.17 -18.89
C PRO A 47 37.23 12.02 -19.87
N THR A 48 36.44 12.41 -20.88
CA THR A 48 35.80 11.63 -21.95
C THR A 48 36.76 11.01 -22.97
N ALA A 49 36.45 9.78 -23.42
CA ALA A 49 36.93 9.22 -24.69
C ALA A 49 35.77 8.55 -25.46
N ALA A 50 35.89 8.56 -26.80
CA ALA A 50 34.82 8.49 -27.78
C ALA A 50 34.23 7.08 -28.11
N ARG A 51 33.04 7.11 -28.74
CA ARG A 51 32.21 5.99 -29.26
C ARG A 51 32.66 5.48 -30.65
N PRO A 52 32.30 4.24 -31.07
CA PRO A 52 31.19 4.09 -32.04
C PRO A 52 30.32 2.80 -31.99
N VAL A 53 29.03 3.02 -32.37
CA VAL A 53 28.06 2.23 -33.18
C VAL A 53 27.45 0.89 -32.69
N THR A 54 26.11 0.83 -32.82
CA THR A 54 25.15 -0.24 -32.47
C THR A 54 24.61 -0.99 -33.72
N PRO A 55 24.13 -2.25 -33.59
CA PRO A 55 23.16 -2.88 -34.51
C PRO A 55 21.72 -2.93 -33.91
N PRO A 56 20.67 -3.30 -34.68
CA PRO A 56 19.33 -2.74 -34.54
C PRO A 56 18.34 -3.47 -33.61
N ASN A 57 17.29 -2.70 -33.32
CA ASN A 57 16.12 -2.86 -32.46
C ASN A 57 15.36 -4.20 -32.49
N LEU A 58 14.98 -4.63 -31.28
CA LEU A 58 13.84 -5.50 -30.99
C LEU A 58 12.99 -4.84 -29.89
N ALA A 59 11.69 -4.66 -30.17
CA ALA A 59 10.58 -4.39 -29.25
C ALA A 59 10.50 -3.02 -28.54
N THR A 60 9.63 -2.16 -29.07
CA THR A 60 9.06 -1.01 -28.35
C THR A 60 7.94 -1.49 -27.42
N LEU A 61 8.29 -2.03 -26.25
CA LEU A 61 7.37 -2.11 -25.12
C LEU A 61 7.59 -0.87 -24.25
N ASN A 62 6.57 -0.01 -24.14
CA ASN A 62 6.60 1.15 -23.25
C ASN A 62 6.73 0.68 -21.79
N SER A 63 7.94 0.81 -21.22
CA SER A 63 8.28 0.35 -19.87
C SER A 63 7.67 1.20 -18.75
N SER A 64 7.04 2.33 -19.09
CA SER A 64 6.54 3.32 -18.13
C SER A 64 5.33 2.85 -17.30
N ASN A 65 4.84 1.63 -17.50
CA ASN A 65 3.66 1.14 -16.79
C ASN A 65 3.70 -0.34 -16.36
N LEU A 66 4.89 -0.92 -16.28
CA LEU A 66 5.10 -2.32 -15.90
C LEU A 66 4.43 -2.71 -14.56
N PRO A 67 4.47 -1.89 -13.48
CA PRO A 67 3.81 -2.25 -12.22
C PRO A 67 2.28 -2.37 -12.34
N GLN A 68 1.64 -1.51 -13.15
CA GLN A 68 0.20 -1.55 -13.39
C GLN A 68 -0.19 -2.77 -14.23
N GLN A 69 0.64 -3.13 -15.21
CA GLN A 69 0.43 -4.34 -16.01
C GLN A 69 0.57 -5.61 -15.17
N ILE A 70 1.57 -5.68 -14.29
CA ILE A 70 1.76 -6.81 -13.38
C ILE A 70 0.57 -6.96 -12.42
N LEU A 71 0.11 -5.85 -11.83
CA LEU A 71 -1.05 -5.88 -10.93
C LEU A 71 -2.32 -6.29 -11.69
N THR A 72 -2.56 -5.73 -12.87
CA THR A 72 -3.71 -6.08 -13.70
C THR A 72 -3.69 -7.57 -14.06
N ALA A 73 -2.54 -8.08 -14.52
CA ALA A 73 -2.35 -9.50 -14.80
C ALA A 73 -2.61 -10.36 -13.55
N TYR A 74 -2.10 -9.96 -12.38
CA TYR A 74 -2.33 -10.66 -11.12
C TYR A 74 -3.83 -10.72 -10.76
N THR A 75 -4.56 -9.62 -10.90
CA THR A 75 -6.00 -9.58 -10.58
C THR A 75 -6.83 -10.50 -11.48
N LEU A 76 -6.41 -10.71 -12.74
CA LEU A 76 -7.05 -11.59 -13.71
C LEU A 76 -6.77 -13.08 -13.49
N LEU A 77 -5.83 -13.44 -12.61
CA LEU A 77 -5.55 -14.85 -12.29
C LEU A 77 -6.71 -15.50 -11.53
N SER A 78 -6.92 -16.79 -11.83
CA SER A 78 -7.82 -17.66 -11.05
C SER A 78 -7.33 -17.79 -9.60
N PRO A 79 -8.20 -18.11 -8.62
CA PRO A 79 -7.78 -18.31 -7.23
C PRO A 79 -6.66 -19.35 -7.07
N ALA A 80 -6.71 -20.46 -7.82
CA ALA A 80 -5.68 -21.50 -7.79
C ALA A 80 -4.32 -21.00 -8.34
N SER A 81 -4.37 -20.21 -9.42
CA SER A 81 -3.18 -19.59 -10.01
C SER A 81 -2.57 -18.53 -9.10
N LYS A 82 -3.39 -17.74 -8.40
CA LYS A 82 -2.94 -16.77 -7.39
C LYS A 82 -2.21 -17.48 -6.25
N ALA A 83 -2.82 -18.52 -5.68
CA ALA A 83 -2.20 -19.31 -4.61
C ALA A 83 -0.86 -19.92 -5.04
N SER A 84 -0.78 -20.45 -6.27
CA SER A 84 0.46 -21.02 -6.81
C SER A 84 1.55 -19.97 -7.02
N LEU A 85 1.16 -18.79 -7.52
CA LEU A 85 2.06 -17.67 -7.73
C LEU A 85 2.55 -17.08 -6.40
N ASP A 86 1.66 -16.98 -5.39
CA ASP A 86 2.02 -16.56 -4.04
C ASP A 86 3.05 -17.50 -3.42
N VAL A 87 2.87 -18.82 -3.55
CA VAL A 87 3.86 -19.83 -3.10
C VAL A 87 5.22 -19.66 -3.82
N LEU A 88 5.20 -19.40 -5.13
CA LEU A 88 6.43 -19.22 -5.91
C LEU A 88 7.18 -17.94 -5.50
N ILE A 89 6.43 -16.86 -5.29
CA ILE A 89 6.95 -15.59 -4.83
C ILE A 89 7.53 -15.72 -3.41
N ASP A 90 6.88 -16.46 -2.52
CA ASP A 90 7.39 -16.72 -1.16
C ASP A 90 8.67 -17.55 -1.19
N LYS A 91 8.74 -18.55 -2.07
CA LYS A 91 9.94 -19.35 -2.31
C LYS A 91 11.12 -18.51 -2.82
N GLU A 92 10.84 -17.54 -3.69
CA GLU A 92 11.88 -16.66 -4.24
C GLU A 92 12.31 -15.56 -3.26
N CYS A 93 11.37 -15.07 -2.45
CA CYS A 93 11.65 -14.15 -1.34
C CYS A 93 12.54 -14.81 -0.27
N THR A 94 12.31 -16.08 0.05
CA THR A 94 13.13 -16.84 1.00
C THR A 94 14.50 -17.19 0.42
N ALA A 95 14.59 -17.54 -0.87
CA ALA A 95 15.85 -17.83 -1.54
C ALA A 95 16.73 -16.58 -1.75
N SER A 96 16.15 -15.42 -2.07
CA SER A 96 16.89 -14.17 -2.29
C SER A 96 17.31 -13.46 -1.00
N SER A 97 16.63 -13.76 0.13
CA SER A 97 16.95 -13.17 1.42
C SER A 97 18.27 -13.69 2.02
N LEU A 98 18.70 -14.89 1.62
CA LEU A 98 19.94 -15.49 2.13
C LEU A 98 21.21 -15.05 1.36
N SER A 99 21.12 -14.72 0.08
CA SER A 99 22.30 -14.58 -0.80
C SER A 99 22.83 -13.16 -0.99
N HIS A 100 22.04 -12.11 -0.72
CA HIS A 100 22.51 -10.73 -0.91
C HIS A 100 23.28 -10.17 0.31
N TRP A 101 22.95 -10.62 1.52
CA TRP A 101 23.65 -10.18 2.75
C TRP A 101 25.00 -10.87 2.97
N SER A 102 25.30 -11.96 2.24
CA SER A 102 26.61 -12.60 2.29
C SER A 102 27.71 -11.80 1.60
N ASN A 103 27.36 -10.83 0.75
CA ASN A 103 28.31 -10.06 -0.08
C ASN A 103 28.52 -8.61 0.38
N ILE A 104 27.75 -8.12 1.36
CA ILE A 104 28.13 -6.90 2.08
C ILE A 104 29.38 -7.26 2.89
N PRO A 105 30.51 -6.55 2.76
CA PRO A 105 31.69 -6.79 3.57
C PRO A 105 31.25 -6.93 5.01
N ARG A 106 31.53 -8.12 5.56
CA ARG A 106 31.04 -8.68 6.81
C ARG A 106 31.52 -7.83 8.01
N ALA A 107 31.00 -6.60 8.15
CA ALA A 107 31.37 -5.65 9.19
C ALA A 107 30.32 -5.59 10.31
N LEU A 108 29.21 -6.31 10.20
CA LEU A 108 28.26 -6.51 11.29
C LEU A 108 28.26 -7.99 11.71
N PRO A 109 28.92 -8.36 12.81
CA PRO A 109 29.15 -9.76 13.22
C PRO A 109 27.92 -10.46 13.85
N PHE A 110 26.69 -10.04 13.55
CA PHE A 110 25.52 -10.40 14.36
C PHE A 110 24.50 -11.36 13.75
N ILE A 111 24.72 -11.91 12.55
CA ILE A 111 23.80 -12.92 12.00
C ILE A 111 24.16 -14.30 12.57
N SER A 112 23.80 -14.53 13.84
CA SER A 112 23.95 -15.80 14.54
C SER A 112 22.92 -16.80 14.04
N THR A 113 23.39 -17.83 13.32
CA THR A 113 22.60 -18.87 12.66
C THR A 113 21.92 -19.87 13.62
N LYS A 114 21.87 -19.58 14.93
CA LYS A 114 21.27 -20.46 15.95
C LYS A 114 20.39 -19.74 16.99
N MET A 115 19.96 -18.50 16.76
CA MET A 115 19.06 -17.78 17.68
C MET A 115 17.56 -17.95 17.39
N HIS A 116 17.13 -19.14 16.92
CA HIS A 116 15.70 -19.45 16.77
C HIS A 116 14.92 -19.59 18.10
N ARG A 117 15.56 -19.40 19.25
CA ARG A 117 14.97 -19.72 20.57
C ARG A 117 14.37 -18.53 21.32
N TRP A 118 14.50 -17.31 20.82
CA TRP A 118 14.03 -16.09 21.52
C TRP A 118 13.01 -15.29 20.71
N SER A 119 12.12 -15.98 19.99
CA SER A 119 10.91 -15.32 19.48
C SER A 119 9.97 -15.07 20.65
N LEU A 120 10.05 -13.88 21.26
CA LEU A 120 9.06 -13.43 22.22
C LEU A 120 7.70 -13.35 21.48
N PRO A 121 6.65 -14.07 21.92
CA PRO A 121 5.33 -13.94 21.34
C PRO A 121 4.87 -12.48 21.39
N ILE A 122 4.30 -12.01 20.29
CA ILE A 122 3.72 -10.66 20.20
C ILE A 122 2.48 -10.62 21.09
N SER A 123 2.45 -9.67 22.04
CA SER A 123 1.37 -9.51 23.02
C SER A 123 0.06 -9.08 22.36
N ASN A 124 -1.07 -9.65 22.81
CA ASN A 124 -2.42 -9.27 22.36
C ASN A 124 -2.76 -7.80 22.67
N LEU A 125 -2.05 -7.15 23.61
CA LEU A 125 -2.23 -5.72 23.87
C LEU A 125 -1.91 -4.86 22.65
N ILE A 126 -1.02 -5.33 21.76
CA ILE A 126 -0.70 -4.65 20.51
C ILE A 126 -1.87 -4.79 19.52
N ASP A 127 -2.57 -5.92 19.54
CA ASP A 127 -3.76 -6.14 18.73
C ASP A 127 -4.91 -5.23 19.18
N ASP A 128 -5.19 -5.17 20.48
CA ASP A 128 -6.23 -4.27 21.04
C ASP A 128 -5.94 -2.79 20.73
N PHE A 129 -4.66 -2.42 20.81
CA PHE A 129 -4.19 -1.08 20.47
C PHE A 129 -4.39 -0.76 18.97
N PHE A 130 -4.08 -1.72 18.09
CA PHE A 130 -4.32 -1.60 16.66
C PHE A 130 -5.82 -1.53 16.31
N ASP A 131 -6.65 -2.35 16.95
CA ASP A 131 -8.10 -2.41 16.70
C ASP A 131 -8.83 -1.15 17.17
N SER A 132 -8.21 -0.42 18.09
CA SER A 132 -8.64 0.91 18.50
C SER A 132 -8.25 2.01 17.49
N ALA A 133 -7.81 1.63 16.28
CA ALA A 133 -7.40 2.50 15.17
C ALA A 133 -6.23 3.44 15.50
N PHE A 134 -5.40 3.09 16.51
CA PHE A 134 -4.18 3.83 16.81
C PHE A 134 -3.02 3.36 15.93
N HIS A 135 -2.11 4.29 15.66
CA HIS A 135 -0.87 3.98 14.96
C HIS A 135 0.07 3.11 15.81
N VAL A 136 0.33 1.89 15.36
CA VAL A 136 1.26 0.97 16.02
C VAL A 136 2.70 1.33 15.64
N ARG A 137 3.42 1.93 16.59
CA ARG A 137 4.84 2.31 16.44
C ARG A 137 5.73 1.09 16.32
N LEU A 138 6.74 1.15 15.47
CA LEU A 138 7.69 0.04 15.28
C LEU A 138 8.46 -0.28 16.58
N SER A 139 8.67 0.71 17.45
CA SER A 139 9.36 0.51 18.73
C SER A 139 8.67 -0.45 19.69
N LEU A 140 7.37 -0.72 19.51
CA LEU A 140 6.65 -1.76 20.25
C LEU A 140 7.13 -3.18 19.91
N PHE A 141 7.75 -3.36 18.75
CA PHE A 141 8.32 -4.63 18.29
C PHE A 141 9.82 -4.78 18.61
N SER A 142 10.40 -3.82 19.34
CA SER A 142 11.75 -3.98 19.87
C SER A 142 11.79 -5.11 20.91
N TYR A 143 12.97 -5.70 21.12
CA TYR A 143 13.13 -6.75 22.11
C TYR A 143 12.75 -6.26 23.53
N GLU A 144 13.23 -5.08 23.91
CA GLU A 144 12.94 -4.48 25.22
C GLU A 144 11.43 -4.25 25.44
N SER A 145 10.73 -3.73 24.42
CA SER A 145 9.29 -3.52 24.49
C SER A 145 8.52 -4.82 24.63
N LEU A 146 8.86 -5.84 23.84
CA LEU A 146 8.21 -7.15 23.89
C LEU A 146 8.52 -7.89 25.20
N ASP A 147 9.76 -7.82 25.68
CA ASP A 147 10.16 -8.39 26.96
C ASP A 147 9.37 -7.75 28.12
N LYS A 148 9.27 -6.42 28.14
CA LYS A 148 8.43 -5.70 29.11
C LYS A 148 6.95 -6.10 29.01
N LEU A 149 6.40 -6.16 27.80
CA LEU A 149 5.01 -6.55 27.57
C LEU A 149 4.69 -7.97 28.04
N GLN A 150 5.65 -8.89 27.91
CA GLN A 150 5.44 -10.30 28.20
C GLN A 150 5.79 -10.65 29.66
N ASN A 151 6.93 -10.17 30.13
CA ASN A 151 7.51 -10.59 31.40
C ASN A 151 7.23 -9.61 32.55
N GLN A 152 6.71 -8.41 32.24
CA GLN A 152 6.40 -7.39 33.25
C GLN A 152 4.99 -6.80 33.07
N PRO A 153 3.92 -7.62 33.01
CA PRO A 153 2.57 -7.14 32.70
C PRO A 153 2.05 -6.10 33.70
N LEU A 154 2.46 -6.17 34.97
CA LEU A 154 2.09 -5.18 36.00
C LEU A 154 2.80 -3.82 35.84
N ALA A 155 3.93 -3.79 35.14
CA ALA A 155 4.67 -2.56 34.84
C ALA A 155 4.17 -1.87 33.56
N VAL A 156 3.33 -2.56 32.77
CA VAL A 156 2.74 -2.02 31.55
C VAL A 156 1.53 -1.17 31.91
N GLN A 157 1.66 0.13 31.71
CA GLN A 157 0.58 1.08 31.94
C GLN A 157 -0.43 1.06 30.78
N THR A 158 -1.71 1.22 31.12
CA THR A 158 -2.80 1.45 30.16
C THR A 158 -3.48 2.78 30.48
N VAL A 159 -3.92 3.49 29.44
CA VAL A 159 -4.64 4.75 29.57
C VAL A 159 -6.09 4.52 29.16
N LYS A 160 -7.00 5.07 29.96
CA LYS A 160 -8.43 5.08 29.64
C LYS A 160 -8.69 6.17 28.60
N VAL A 161 -9.12 5.78 27.40
CA VAL A 161 -9.49 6.70 26.31
C VAL A 161 -10.98 6.56 26.02
N HIS A 162 -11.66 7.69 25.84
CA HIS A 162 -13.05 7.71 25.41
C HIS A 162 -13.11 7.68 23.88
N HIS A 163 -13.70 6.62 23.32
CA HIS A 163 -13.90 6.45 21.89
C HIS A 163 -15.35 6.01 21.63
N LYS A 164 -16.09 6.77 20.81
CA LYS A 164 -17.51 6.50 20.47
C LYS A 164 -18.39 6.23 21.70
N ASP A 165 -18.34 7.14 22.68
CA ASP A 165 -19.08 7.06 23.96
C ASP A 165 -18.72 5.88 24.87
N GLN A 166 -17.75 5.06 24.49
CA GLN A 166 -17.23 3.95 25.28
C GLN A 166 -15.85 4.28 25.83
N SER A 167 -15.60 3.88 27.07
CA SER A 167 -14.26 3.93 27.65
C SER A 167 -13.50 2.65 27.30
N VAL A 168 -12.42 2.78 26.54
CA VAL A 168 -11.51 1.67 26.22
C VAL A 168 -10.18 1.91 26.93
N TYR A 169 -9.61 0.88 27.52
CA TYR A 169 -8.26 0.93 28.07
C TYR A 169 -7.28 0.54 26.96
N ILE A 170 -6.40 1.45 26.59
CA ILE A 170 -5.40 1.21 25.54
C ILE A 170 -4.00 1.20 26.14
N LEU A 171 -3.07 0.53 25.48
CA LEU A 171 -1.66 0.52 25.86
C LEU A 171 -1.10 1.95 25.89
N ASP A 172 -0.51 2.37 27.02
CA ASP A 172 0.24 3.62 27.05
C ASP A 172 1.52 3.45 26.25
N VAL A 173 1.62 4.06 25.08
CA VAL A 173 2.81 3.95 24.26
C VAL A 173 3.97 4.82 24.79
N SER A 174 3.70 5.84 25.60
CA SER A 174 4.75 6.77 26.09
C SER A 174 5.81 6.09 26.96
N GLN A 175 5.46 4.95 27.59
CA GLN A 175 6.36 4.15 28.43
C GLN A 175 7.40 3.31 27.66
N PHE A 176 7.34 3.31 26.33
CA PHE A 176 8.26 2.56 25.45
C PHE A 176 9.23 3.52 24.76
N PRO A 177 10.40 3.03 24.32
CA PRO A 177 11.39 3.85 23.63
C PRO A 177 10.79 4.62 22.44
N LEU A 178 11.24 5.87 22.29
CA LEU A 178 10.87 6.70 21.16
C LEU A 178 11.43 6.12 19.86
N GLU A 179 10.58 6.02 18.86
CA GLU A 179 10.94 5.43 17.57
C GLU A 179 12.02 6.23 16.85
N THR A 180 12.06 7.56 17.02
CA THR A 180 13.09 8.44 16.46
C THR A 180 14.50 8.19 17.00
N GLY A 181 14.62 7.54 18.16
CA GLY A 181 15.90 7.18 18.79
C GLY A 181 16.32 5.74 18.55
N MET A 182 15.60 4.99 17.70
CA MET A 182 15.91 3.60 17.41
C MET A 182 17.27 3.49 16.72
N ARG A 183 18.06 2.44 17.02
CA ARG A 183 19.32 2.17 16.31
C ARG A 183 19.07 1.31 15.08
N PRO A 184 19.97 1.32 14.07
CA PRO A 184 19.81 0.51 12.85
C PRO A 184 19.54 -0.98 13.13
N LEU A 185 20.26 -1.56 14.10
CA LEU A 185 20.10 -2.95 14.47
C LEU A 185 18.73 -3.23 15.12
N ASP A 186 18.32 -2.37 16.07
CA ASP A 186 17.03 -2.51 16.75
C ASP A 186 15.87 -2.36 15.75
N TRP A 187 16.01 -1.46 14.77
CA TRP A 187 15.05 -1.26 13.67
C TRP A 187 14.92 -2.48 12.78
N HIS A 188 16.04 -3.08 12.36
CA HIS A 188 16.03 -4.33 11.60
C HIS A 188 15.30 -5.44 12.35
N SER A 189 15.63 -5.66 13.63
CA SER A 189 14.99 -6.69 14.44
C SER A 189 13.51 -6.40 14.73
N ALA A 190 13.13 -5.13 14.91
CA ALA A 190 11.74 -4.74 15.10
C ALA A 190 10.91 -4.99 13.82
N TRP A 191 11.48 -4.71 12.65
CA TRP A 191 10.84 -4.97 11.35
C TRP A 191 10.51 -6.45 11.14
N GLU A 192 11.40 -7.37 11.49
CA GLU A 192 11.13 -8.80 11.33
C GLU A 192 9.88 -9.24 12.10
N ARG A 193 9.75 -8.77 13.35
CA ARG A 193 8.60 -9.08 14.21
C ARG A 193 7.34 -8.35 13.76
N PHE A 194 7.47 -7.10 13.32
CA PHE A 194 6.37 -6.35 12.72
C PHE A 194 5.82 -7.06 11.47
N LEU A 195 6.68 -7.57 10.58
CA LEU A 195 6.27 -8.29 9.38
C LEU A 195 5.54 -9.60 9.70
N GLU A 196 5.97 -10.31 10.75
CA GLU A 196 5.24 -11.48 11.25
C GLU A 196 3.86 -11.07 11.78
N TRP A 197 3.82 -10.05 12.64
CA TRP A 197 2.59 -9.54 13.23
C TRP A 197 1.58 -9.08 12.17
N ILE A 198 1.98 -8.18 11.27
CA ILE A 198 1.10 -7.61 10.25
C ILE A 198 0.59 -8.69 9.29
N GLY A 199 1.41 -9.72 9.03
CA GLY A 199 1.00 -10.86 8.22
C GLY A 199 -0.07 -11.72 8.87
N ARG A 200 -0.01 -11.90 10.18
CA ARG A 200 -1.08 -12.58 10.94
C ARG A 200 -2.34 -11.73 11.01
N ARG A 201 -2.22 -10.41 11.20
CA ARG A 201 -3.35 -9.48 11.37
C ARG A 201 -4.08 -9.12 10.08
N GLN A 202 -3.34 -8.77 9.04
CA GLN A 202 -3.90 -8.21 7.79
C GLN A 202 -3.65 -9.10 6.57
N GLY A 203 -3.03 -10.27 6.76
CA GLY A 203 -2.80 -11.25 5.70
C GLY A 203 -1.51 -11.04 4.90
N LEU A 204 -1.29 -11.95 3.95
CA LEU A 204 -0.03 -12.07 3.21
C LEU A 204 0.27 -10.87 2.30
N ILE A 205 -0.76 -10.24 1.72
CA ILE A 205 -0.58 -9.10 0.82
C ILE A 205 0.06 -7.93 1.59
N GLN A 206 -0.41 -7.67 2.80
CA GLN A 206 0.01 -6.55 3.62
C GLN A 206 1.42 -6.80 4.16
N ARG A 207 1.68 -8.03 4.62
CA ARG A 207 3.04 -8.48 4.95
C ARG A 207 4.00 -8.27 3.78
N ARG A 208 3.62 -8.66 2.56
CA ARG A 208 4.48 -8.55 1.39
C ARG A 208 4.74 -7.10 1.02
N MET A 209 3.72 -6.25 1.03
CA MET A 209 3.84 -4.81 0.78
C MET A 209 4.86 -4.18 1.75
N TRP A 210 4.67 -4.43 3.05
CA TRP A 210 5.58 -3.93 4.08
C TRP A 210 6.98 -4.52 3.98
N ALA A 211 7.11 -5.79 3.61
CA ALA A 211 8.42 -6.41 3.38
C ALA A 211 9.16 -5.77 2.18
N CYS A 212 8.45 -5.39 1.13
CA CYS A 212 9.03 -4.65 0.00
C CYS A 212 9.52 -3.26 0.43
N HIS A 213 8.72 -2.53 1.21
CA HIS A 213 9.10 -1.23 1.77
C HIS A 213 10.36 -1.34 2.64
N PHE A 214 10.37 -2.26 3.61
CA PHE A 214 11.53 -2.54 4.45
C PHE A 214 12.79 -2.87 3.64
N ARG A 215 12.70 -3.79 2.67
CA ARG A 215 13.83 -4.16 1.80
C ARG A 215 14.35 -2.99 0.98
N PHE A 216 13.45 -2.13 0.50
CA PHE A 216 13.83 -0.93 -0.23
C PHE A 216 14.67 0.03 0.65
N LEU A 217 14.24 0.25 1.90
CA LEU A 217 14.96 1.09 2.85
C LEU A 217 16.30 0.48 3.27
N ALA A 218 16.31 -0.82 3.56
CA ALA A 218 17.52 -1.55 3.98
C ALA A 218 18.60 -1.65 2.88
N ARG A 219 18.23 -1.44 1.60
CA ARG A 219 19.16 -1.47 0.45
C ARG A 219 19.71 -0.10 0.08
N LYS A 220 19.43 0.95 0.84
CA LYS A 220 19.97 2.28 0.56
C LYS A 220 21.48 2.31 0.77
N ASP A 221 22.18 2.93 -0.17
CA ASP A 221 23.62 3.17 -0.04
C ASP A 221 23.90 4.00 1.21
N HIS A 222 25.05 3.72 1.84
CA HIS A 222 25.44 4.35 3.11
C HIS A 222 24.32 4.24 4.16
N PHE A 223 23.66 3.08 4.25
CA PHE A 223 22.50 2.86 5.12
C PHE A 223 22.71 3.37 6.55
N VAL A 224 23.88 3.09 7.13
CA VAL A 224 24.22 3.51 8.51
C VAL A 224 24.29 5.03 8.63
N ASP A 225 24.98 5.70 7.70
CA ASP A 225 25.15 7.17 7.72
C ASP A 225 23.82 7.88 7.43
N ASN A 226 23.00 7.28 6.56
CA ASN A 226 21.69 7.80 6.16
C ASN A 226 20.54 7.34 7.07
N PHE A 227 20.83 6.52 8.09
CA PHE A 227 19.79 5.87 8.89
C PHE A 227 18.80 6.85 9.54
N PRO A 228 19.21 8.01 10.11
CA PRO A 228 18.25 8.96 10.67
C PRO A 228 17.23 9.47 9.65
N ALA A 229 17.64 9.66 8.38
CA ALA A 229 16.73 10.09 7.32
C ALA A 229 15.80 8.94 6.88
N ILE A 230 16.35 7.73 6.76
CA ILE A 230 15.60 6.50 6.45
C ILE A 230 14.52 6.27 7.50
N LEU A 231 14.87 6.33 8.78
CA LEU A 231 13.95 6.15 9.91
C LEU A 231 12.85 7.21 9.94
N ARG A 232 13.16 8.48 9.71
CA ARG A 232 12.15 9.55 9.61
C ARG A 232 11.17 9.29 8.46
N PHE A 233 11.67 8.86 7.32
CA PHE A 233 10.83 8.49 6.19
C PHE A 233 9.94 7.29 6.52
N ASP A 234 10.51 6.27 7.16
CA ASP A 234 9.80 5.06 7.59
C ASP A 234 8.62 5.40 8.52
N ILE A 235 8.89 6.13 9.61
CA ILE A 235 7.88 6.61 10.56
C ILE A 235 6.75 7.35 9.84
N LYS A 236 7.11 8.24 8.91
CA LYS A 236 6.11 9.01 8.14
C LYS A 236 5.22 8.10 7.29
N ILE A 237 5.79 7.13 6.60
CA ILE A 237 5.04 6.18 5.77
C ILE A 237 4.11 5.33 6.64
N CYS A 238 4.59 4.85 7.78
CA CYS A 238 3.77 4.09 8.74
C CYS A 238 2.61 4.92 9.30
N HIS A 239 2.82 6.21 9.63
CA HIS A 239 1.75 7.13 10.03
C HIS A 239 0.71 7.34 8.92
N LEU A 240 1.14 7.56 7.68
CA LEU A 240 0.23 7.77 6.56
C LEU A 240 -0.64 6.54 6.29
N HIS A 241 -0.07 5.35 6.41
CA HIS A 241 -0.83 4.11 6.25
C HIS A 241 -1.87 3.92 7.36
N SER A 242 -1.54 4.23 8.62
CA SER A 242 -2.48 4.16 9.73
C SER A 242 -3.64 5.16 9.61
N ALA A 243 -3.39 6.34 9.04
CA ALA A 243 -4.45 7.33 8.82
C ALA A 243 -5.38 7.00 7.64
N ALA A 244 -4.90 6.21 6.68
CA ALA A 244 -5.62 5.92 5.44
C ALA A 244 -6.64 4.78 5.55
N THR A 245 -6.64 4.00 6.65
CA THR A 245 -7.64 2.95 6.86
C THR A 245 -9.01 3.60 7.11
N PRO A 246 -9.95 3.55 6.16
CA PRO A 246 -11.27 4.14 6.34
C PRO A 246 -11.96 3.40 7.47
N ASP A 247 -12.55 4.12 8.43
CA ASP A 247 -13.33 3.50 9.49
C ASP A 247 -14.47 2.68 8.85
N PRO A 248 -14.42 1.34 8.93
CA PRO A 248 -15.43 0.49 8.28
C PRO A 248 -16.82 0.68 8.89
N SER A 249 -16.94 1.42 10.00
CA SER A 249 -18.21 1.75 10.65
C SER A 249 -18.82 3.09 10.23
N SER A 250 -18.16 3.87 9.36
CA SER A 250 -18.69 5.15 8.86
C SER A 250 -19.77 5.02 7.75
N ASP A 251 -20.37 3.84 7.57
CA ASP A 251 -21.42 3.61 6.58
C ASP A 251 -22.83 4.01 7.06
N ASN A 252 -22.96 4.68 8.21
CA ASN A 252 -24.26 5.01 8.80
C ASN A 252 -24.54 6.51 8.90
N SER A 253 -24.73 7.18 7.76
CA SER A 253 -25.77 8.21 7.64
C SER A 253 -26.07 8.62 6.19
N SER A 254 -27.27 8.24 5.74
CA SER A 254 -28.16 9.09 4.94
C SER A 254 -27.67 9.57 3.56
N SER A 255 -27.31 8.63 2.70
CA SER A 255 -27.64 8.77 1.28
C SER A 255 -28.55 7.61 0.90
N ARG A 256 -29.86 7.81 1.15
CA ARG A 256 -30.94 7.09 0.49
C ARG A 256 -30.76 7.24 -1.03
N SER A 257 -29.88 6.44 -1.60
CA SER A 257 -29.95 6.10 -3.01
C SER A 257 -31.23 5.31 -3.16
N GLN A 258 -32.26 5.95 -3.72
CA GLN A 258 -33.40 5.26 -4.31
C GLN A 258 -32.87 4.37 -5.44
N ARG A 259 -32.26 3.24 -5.11
CA ARG A 259 -32.06 2.17 -6.07
C ARG A 259 -33.41 1.54 -6.30
N PHE A 260 -33.95 1.92 -7.44
CA PHE A 260 -35.03 1.29 -8.18
C PHE A 260 -35.05 -0.23 -7.92
N ASN A 261 -36.10 -0.71 -7.25
CA ASN A 261 -36.36 -2.13 -7.04
C ASN A 261 -37.12 -2.64 -8.27
N PRO A 262 -36.54 -3.47 -9.17
CA PRO A 262 -37.17 -3.79 -10.46
C PRO A 262 -38.39 -4.73 -10.38
N TYR A 263 -38.75 -5.23 -9.19
CA TYR A 263 -39.74 -6.29 -9.04
C TYR A 263 -40.84 -6.02 -8.00
N ASP A 264 -41.17 -4.76 -7.71
CA ASP A 264 -42.41 -4.47 -7.00
C ASP A 264 -43.56 -4.23 -8.00
N ARG A 265 -43.98 -5.30 -8.69
CA ARG A 265 -45.18 -5.28 -9.54
C ARG A 265 -46.41 -5.38 -8.64
N LYS A 266 -46.92 -4.24 -8.19
CA LYS A 266 -48.35 -4.14 -7.86
C LYS A 266 -49.15 -4.27 -9.15
N ALA A 267 -50.03 -5.26 -9.20
CA ALA A 267 -51.01 -5.42 -10.28
C ALA A 267 -51.84 -4.14 -10.38
N ARG A 268 -51.61 -3.35 -11.44
CA ARG A 268 -52.40 -2.16 -11.75
C ARG A 268 -52.99 -2.33 -13.14
N ARG A 269 -54.29 -2.07 -13.17
CA ARG A 269 -55.25 -2.28 -14.25
C ARG A 269 -54.80 -1.66 -15.57
N ASP A 270 -55.19 -2.33 -16.64
CA ASP A 270 -55.08 -1.90 -18.02
C ASP A 270 -55.83 -0.58 -18.23
N ASP A 271 -55.08 0.48 -18.56
CA ASP A 271 -55.58 1.66 -19.25
C ASP A 271 -54.71 1.81 -20.52
N PRO A 272 -55.30 1.77 -21.72
CA PRO A 272 -54.58 2.03 -22.95
C PRO A 272 -54.64 3.53 -23.21
N ASP A 273 -53.57 4.25 -22.90
CA ASP A 273 -53.41 5.56 -23.52
C ASP A 273 -51.95 5.93 -23.83
N ASP A 274 -51.89 6.63 -24.94
CA ASP A 274 -50.81 6.99 -25.82
C ASP A 274 -49.80 7.93 -25.14
N SER A 275 -48.50 7.60 -25.18
CA SER A 275 -47.40 8.56 -25.00
C SER A 275 -46.04 7.93 -25.32
N SER A 276 -45.63 8.05 -26.58
CA SER A 276 -44.25 7.87 -27.03
C SER A 276 -43.35 9.00 -26.48
N ARG A 277 -43.02 8.95 -25.19
CA ARG A 277 -42.03 9.84 -24.58
C ARG A 277 -40.61 9.35 -24.88
N ASN A 278 -39.98 10.13 -25.75
CA ASN A 278 -38.58 10.12 -26.14
C ASN A 278 -37.64 9.94 -24.92
N ASN A 279 -37.16 8.71 -24.69
CA ASN A 279 -36.17 8.38 -23.65
C ASN A 279 -34.78 8.88 -24.08
N GLN A 280 -34.54 10.19 -23.95
CA GLN A 280 -33.20 10.74 -24.02
C GLN A 280 -32.47 10.42 -22.71
N HIS A 281 -31.80 9.27 -22.67
CA HIS A 281 -30.79 9.04 -21.66
C HIS A 281 -29.66 10.07 -21.87
N PRO A 282 -29.26 10.80 -20.82
CA PRO A 282 -28.15 11.75 -20.93
C PRO A 282 -26.91 10.98 -21.40
N SER A 283 -26.35 11.41 -22.51
CA SER A 283 -25.14 10.79 -23.06
C SER A 283 -23.98 10.96 -22.06
N PRO A 284 -23.14 9.92 -21.89
CA PRO A 284 -22.06 9.97 -20.92
C PRO A 284 -21.12 11.15 -21.22
N THR A 285 -20.74 11.87 -20.16
CA THR A 285 -19.78 12.98 -20.22
C THR A 285 -18.36 12.44 -20.09
N CYS A 286 -17.48 12.83 -21.01
CA CYS A 286 -16.08 12.43 -20.98
C CYS A 286 -15.33 13.12 -19.84
N LEU A 287 -14.69 12.36 -18.95
CA LEU A 287 -13.97 12.90 -17.78
C LEU A 287 -12.69 13.67 -18.14
N ILE A 288 -12.20 13.56 -19.38
CA ILE A 288 -10.99 14.25 -19.86
C ILE A 288 -11.35 15.66 -20.34
N CYS A 289 -12.26 15.78 -21.32
CA CYS A 289 -12.58 17.06 -21.94
C CYS A 289 -13.90 17.68 -21.46
N LEU A 290 -14.66 16.98 -20.62
CA LEU A 290 -15.98 17.36 -20.11
C LEU A 290 -17.07 17.52 -21.18
N ARG A 291 -16.86 17.00 -22.40
CA ARG A 291 -17.89 16.98 -23.46
C ARG A 291 -18.72 15.70 -23.42
N ALA A 292 -20.01 15.82 -23.73
CA ALA A 292 -20.90 14.67 -23.87
C ALA A 292 -20.67 13.95 -25.21
N GLY A 293 -21.08 12.68 -25.30
CA GLY A 293 -21.16 11.94 -26.56
C GLY A 293 -20.02 10.97 -26.85
N HIS A 294 -19.03 10.82 -25.96
CA HIS A 294 -17.99 9.80 -26.08
C HIS A 294 -17.47 9.31 -24.72
N LYS A 295 -16.86 8.12 -24.72
CA LYS A 295 -16.20 7.55 -23.54
C LYS A 295 -14.78 8.10 -23.39
N PHE A 296 -14.26 8.16 -22.17
CA PHE A 296 -12.91 8.66 -21.89
C PHE A 296 -11.82 7.93 -22.69
N SER A 297 -11.99 6.64 -22.96
CA SER A 297 -11.02 5.82 -23.72
C SER A 297 -10.95 6.17 -25.22
N ALA A 298 -11.91 6.94 -25.72
CA ALA A 298 -12.00 7.38 -27.11
C ALA A 298 -11.86 8.91 -27.25
N CYS A 299 -11.40 9.60 -26.20
CA CYS A 299 -11.25 11.05 -26.21
C CYS A 299 -10.00 11.46 -26.99
N THR A 300 -10.18 12.22 -28.08
CA THR A 300 -9.11 12.81 -28.89
C THR A 300 -9.00 14.33 -28.70
N GLU A 301 -9.75 14.89 -27.75
CA GLU A 301 -9.84 16.34 -27.51
C GLU A 301 -8.66 16.82 -26.64
N GLU A 302 -7.88 17.75 -27.17
CA GLU A 302 -6.72 18.34 -26.47
C GLU A 302 -7.11 19.47 -25.50
N VAL A 303 -8.37 19.90 -25.55
CA VAL A 303 -8.88 21.05 -24.80
C VAL A 303 -10.23 20.72 -24.18
N THR A 304 -10.40 21.03 -22.90
CA THR A 304 -11.66 20.94 -22.18
C THR A 304 -12.71 21.87 -22.80
N GLN A 305 -13.99 21.64 -22.48
CA GLN A 305 -15.08 22.56 -22.85
C GLN A 305 -14.83 24.02 -22.42
N LYS A 306 -14.02 24.24 -21.37
CA LYS A 306 -13.67 25.58 -20.86
C LYS A 306 -12.40 26.17 -21.48
N GLY A 307 -11.81 25.55 -22.50
CA GLY A 307 -10.59 26.06 -23.13
C GLY A 307 -9.28 25.68 -22.42
N GLN A 308 -9.33 24.91 -21.33
CA GLN A 308 -8.12 24.44 -20.63
C GLN A 308 -7.54 23.20 -21.32
N GLN A 309 -6.23 23.16 -21.52
CA GLN A 309 -5.53 22.03 -22.15
C GLN A 309 -5.59 20.80 -21.24
N THR A 310 -5.96 19.63 -21.79
CA THR A 310 -6.28 18.43 -20.98
C THR A 310 -5.05 17.64 -20.55
N PHE A 311 -3.89 17.82 -21.19
CA PHE A 311 -2.61 17.20 -20.81
C PHE A 311 -1.40 18.02 -21.26
N LEU A 312 -0.29 17.92 -20.52
CA LEU A 312 1.05 18.34 -20.95
C LEU A 312 1.51 17.39 -22.06
N LYS A 313 1.43 17.82 -23.31
CA LYS A 313 1.94 17.04 -24.46
C LYS A 313 3.45 17.29 -24.52
N PRO A 314 4.30 16.27 -24.46
CA PRO A 314 5.73 16.48 -24.67
C PRO A 314 5.93 17.03 -26.09
N ARG A 315 6.38 18.27 -26.19
CA ARG A 315 6.85 18.87 -27.44
C ARG A 315 8.37 18.87 -27.35
N ASP A 316 9.03 18.23 -28.31
CA ASP A 316 10.49 18.18 -28.41
C ASP A 316 11.19 17.60 -27.16
N GLY A 317 10.58 16.59 -26.52
CA GLY A 317 11.19 15.90 -25.37
C GLY A 317 11.18 16.69 -24.06
N LYS A 318 10.45 17.82 -23.99
CA LYS A 318 10.17 18.53 -22.74
C LYS A 318 8.69 18.51 -22.42
N LEU A 319 8.37 18.26 -21.14
CA LEU A 319 7.02 18.49 -20.61
C LEU A 319 6.79 20.01 -20.60
N VAL A 320 5.86 20.47 -21.43
CA VAL A 320 5.38 21.86 -21.47
C VAL A 320 3.97 21.91 -20.95
#